data_AF-A0A354EY00-F1
#
_entry.id   AF-A0A354EY00-F1
#
_cell.length_a   1.000
_cell.length_b   1.000
_cell.length_c   1.000
_cell.angle_alpha   90.00
_cell.angle_beta   90.00
_cell.angle_gamma   90.00
#
_symmetry.space_group_name_H-M   'P 1'
#
loop_
_entity.id
_entity.type
_entity.pdbx_description
1 polymer ?
#
loop_
_entity_poly.entity_id
_entity_poly.type
_entity_poly.pdbx_seq_one_letter_code
_entity_poly.pdbx_strand_id
1 'polypeptide(L)'
;MMKSLFEMRIETDLTPYLGRLVQVRREGGTAGSPGQLATELSLDYEYDAVGNIPDAKVVSGFSGHPAITNRTDYFTYDENNRMLINKGQLLNGATNITFTQGSLTAYDEAGNIRSSDTYEGGFFQYYTSFQDVWFNQHRNIAGSCVNI
;
A
#
# COMPACT_ATOMS: atom_id res chain seq x y z
N MET A 1 -32.91 15.01 8.06
CA MET A 1 -31.60 14.33 8.22
C MET A 1 -31.21 13.81 6.84
N MET A 2 -30.34 14.51 6.10
CA MET A 2 -29.90 14.06 4.78
C MET A 2 -28.85 12.96 4.97
N LYS A 3 -29.11 11.77 4.42
CA LYS A 3 -28.11 10.69 4.34
C LYS A 3 -27.04 11.13 3.33
N SER A 4 -25.82 11.35 3.81
CA SER A 4 -24.64 11.43 2.96
C SER A 4 -24.44 10.05 2.31
N LEU A 5 -24.56 9.96 0.99
CA LEU A 5 -24.20 8.77 0.24
C LEU A 5 -22.72 8.89 -0.16
N PHE A 6 -21.92 7.97 0.32
CA PHE A 6 -20.60 7.71 -0.24
C PHE A 6 -20.78 6.80 -1.45
N GLU A 7 -20.23 7.17 -2.60
CA GLU A 7 -20.20 6.29 -3.77
C GLU A 7 -18.79 5.74 -3.93
N MET A 8 -18.67 4.42 -3.74
CA MET A 8 -17.43 3.71 -4.02
C MET A 8 -17.61 3.04 -5.38
N ARG A 9 -16.77 3.43 -6.35
CA ARG A 9 -16.69 2.78 -7.64
C ARG A 9 -15.45 1.89 -7.65
N ILE A 10 -15.69 0.60 -7.88
CA ILE A 10 -14.65 -0.41 -8.04
C ILE A 10 -14.71 -0.86 -9.48
N GLU A 11 -13.61 -0.72 -10.21
CA GLU A 11 -13.49 -1.27 -11.55
C GLU A 11 -12.53 -2.46 -11.52
N THR A 12 -13.02 -3.59 -12.01
CA THR A 12 -12.23 -4.80 -12.23
C THR A 12 -12.01 -4.98 -13.72
N ASP A 13 -10.80 -5.36 -14.11
CA ASP A 13 -10.52 -5.71 -15.49
C ASP A 13 -10.89 -7.18 -15.72
N LEU A 14 -11.77 -7.40 -16.69
CA LEU A 14 -12.26 -8.72 -17.10
C LEU A 14 -11.48 -9.29 -18.30
N THR A 15 -10.44 -8.60 -18.79
CA THR A 15 -9.51 -9.09 -19.83
C THR A 15 -8.41 -9.99 -19.21
N PRO A 16 -7.25 -10.35 -19.83
CA PRO A 16 -6.51 -11.58 -19.50
C PRO A 16 -6.00 -11.68 -18.04
N TYR A 17 -6.15 -10.62 -17.25
CA TYR A 17 -5.78 -10.51 -15.85
C TYR A 17 -6.80 -11.11 -14.86
N LEU A 18 -7.83 -11.85 -15.28
CA LEU A 18 -8.68 -12.68 -14.41
C LEU A 18 -9.43 -11.92 -13.29
N GLY A 19 -10.12 -10.81 -13.61
CA GLY A 19 -11.04 -10.18 -12.66
C GLY A 19 -10.35 -9.44 -11.50
N ARG A 20 -9.14 -8.94 -11.74
CA ARG A 20 -8.36 -8.20 -10.74
C ARG A 20 -8.81 -6.76 -10.62
N LEU A 21 -8.53 -6.20 -9.45
CA LEU A 21 -8.82 -4.80 -9.13
C LEU A 21 -7.85 -3.89 -9.88
N VAL A 22 -8.33 -3.19 -10.91
CA VAL A 22 -7.49 -2.25 -11.68
C VAL A 22 -7.69 -0.81 -11.25
N GLN A 23 -8.83 -0.50 -10.64
CA GLN A 23 -9.08 0.84 -10.15
C GLN A 23 -10.01 0.87 -8.96
N VAL A 24 -9.67 1.72 -8.01
CA VAL A 24 -10.57 2.14 -6.92
C VAL A 24 -10.77 3.63 -7.03
N ARG A 25 -12.01 4.07 -7.21
CA ARG A 25 -12.40 5.46 -7.08
C ARG A 25 -13.35 5.60 -5.91
N ARG A 26 -13.05 6.55 -5.03
CA ARG A 26 -13.97 7.01 -4.01
C ARG A 26 -14.31 8.45 -4.32
N GLU A 27 -15.57 8.67 -4.66
CA GLU A 27 -16.14 9.97 -4.88
C GLU A 27 -17.14 10.26 -3.76
N GLY A 28 -17.02 11.45 -3.16
CA GLY A 28 -18.08 11.96 -2.32
C GLY A 28 -17.94 11.66 -0.83
N GLY A 29 -18.70 12.48 -0.09
CA GLY A 29 -18.66 12.66 1.34
C GLY A 29 -18.71 14.15 1.64
N THR A 30 -19.90 14.74 1.73
CA THR A 30 -20.05 15.94 2.56
C THR A 30 -19.77 15.47 3.97
N ALA A 31 -18.58 15.77 4.51
CA ALA A 31 -18.47 15.74 5.95
C ALA A 31 -19.46 16.80 6.48
N GLY A 32 -20.15 16.46 7.57
CA GLY A 32 -21.55 16.84 7.83
C GLY A 32 -21.88 18.32 8.06
N SER A 33 -21.06 19.25 7.56
CA SER A 33 -21.16 20.69 7.74
C SER A 33 -21.22 21.42 6.38
N PRO A 34 -22.00 22.52 6.26
CA PRO A 34 -21.96 23.40 5.10
C PRO A 34 -20.53 23.92 4.85
N GLY A 35 -20.04 23.81 3.60
CA GLY A 35 -18.70 24.26 3.19
C GLY A 35 -17.62 23.17 3.14
N GLN A 36 -17.96 21.91 3.41
CA GLN A 36 -17.00 20.82 3.35
C GLN A 36 -16.93 20.19 1.95
N LEU A 37 -15.73 20.18 1.38
CA LEU A 37 -15.45 19.68 0.03
C LEU A 37 -15.51 18.15 -0.01
N ALA A 38 -15.98 17.59 -1.12
CA ALA A 38 -15.98 16.15 -1.30
C ALA A 38 -14.53 15.63 -1.38
N THR A 39 -14.21 14.60 -0.61
CA THR A 39 -12.93 13.90 -0.76
C THR A 39 -12.95 13.05 -2.02
N GLU A 40 -11.88 13.14 -2.79
CA GLU A 40 -11.64 12.32 -3.97
C GLU A 40 -10.40 11.46 -3.71
N LEU A 41 -10.49 10.16 -4.00
CA LEU A 41 -9.38 9.22 -3.96
C LEU A 41 -9.46 8.32 -5.19
N SER A 42 -8.37 8.26 -5.95
CA SER A 42 -8.17 7.34 -7.06
C SER A 42 -6.92 6.52 -6.82
N LEU A 43 -7.05 5.20 -6.99
CA LEU A 43 -5.93 4.27 -7.08
C LEU A 43 -6.03 3.53 -8.40
N ASP A 44 -4.98 3.62 -9.21
CA ASP A 44 -4.86 2.89 -10.47
C ASP A 44 -3.76 1.85 -10.35
N TYR A 45 -4.07 0.60 -10.71
CA TYR A 45 -3.15 -0.53 -10.65
C TYR A 45 -2.86 -1.03 -12.05
N GLU A 46 -1.58 -1.31 -12.32
CA GLU A 46 -1.14 -2.05 -13.49
C GLU A 46 -0.65 -3.43 -13.02
N TYR A 47 -0.77 -4.45 -13.88
CA TYR A 47 -0.33 -5.81 -13.58
C TYR A 47 0.63 -6.29 -14.66
N ASP A 48 1.72 -6.95 -14.24
CA ASP A 48 2.61 -7.64 -15.17
C ASP A 48 2.01 -8.97 -15.66
N ALA A 49 2.75 -9.70 -16.51
CA ALA A 49 2.27 -10.94 -17.12
C ALA A 49 2.03 -12.09 -16.13
N VAL A 50 2.68 -12.09 -14.97
CA VAL A 50 2.48 -13.09 -13.91
C VAL A 50 1.50 -12.58 -12.84
N GLY A 51 1.14 -11.30 -12.93
CA GLY A 51 0.13 -10.68 -12.12
C GLY A 51 0.65 -9.97 -10.87
N ASN A 52 1.91 -9.57 -10.86
CA ASN A 52 2.41 -8.67 -9.85
C ASN A 52 2.02 -7.23 -10.19
N ILE A 53 1.90 -6.37 -9.18
CA ILE A 53 1.68 -4.93 -9.36
C ILE A 53 3.05 -4.26 -9.36
N PRO A 54 3.62 -3.79 -10.49
CA PRO A 54 4.92 -3.11 -10.49
C PRO A 54 4.84 -1.69 -9.90
N ASP A 55 3.72 -1.00 -10.14
CA ASP A 55 3.43 0.32 -9.60
C ASP A 55 1.92 0.56 -9.45
N ALA A 56 1.59 1.50 -8.56
CA ALA A 56 0.24 1.98 -8.34
C ALA A 56 0.24 3.51 -8.28
N LYS A 57 -0.66 4.15 -9.03
CA LYS A 57 -0.81 5.60 -9.05
C LYS A 57 -1.87 5.98 -8.03
N VAL A 58 -1.51 6.86 -7.11
CA VAL A 58 -2.37 7.31 -6.02
C VAL A 58 -2.60 8.81 -6.15
N VAL A 59 -3.85 9.18 -6.35
CA VAL A 59 -4.30 10.57 -6.39
C VAL A 59 -5.33 10.76 -5.29
N SER A 60 -5.13 11.74 -4.41
CA SER A 60 -6.11 12.11 -3.39
C SER A 60 -6.23 13.62 -3.27
N GLY A 61 -7.44 14.11 -3.02
CA GLY A 61 -7.71 15.54 -2.96
C GLY A 61 -9.12 15.88 -2.51
N PHE A 62 -9.49 17.12 -2.77
CA PHE A 62 -10.82 17.65 -2.52
C PHE A 62 -11.40 18.25 -3.79
N SER A 63 -12.70 18.10 -4.00
CA SER A 63 -13.41 18.66 -5.13
C SER A 63 -13.12 20.16 -5.29
N GLY A 64 -12.67 20.60 -6.46
CA GLY A 64 -12.38 22.00 -6.76
C GLY A 64 -11.02 22.52 -6.26
N HIS A 65 -10.17 21.65 -5.71
CA HIS A 65 -8.81 22.00 -5.30
C HIS A 65 -7.78 21.06 -5.94
N PRO A 66 -6.52 21.49 -6.09
CA PRO A 66 -5.43 20.60 -6.50
C PRO A 66 -5.33 19.37 -5.59
N ALA A 67 -4.95 18.23 -6.17
CA ALA A 67 -4.72 17.01 -5.41
C ALA A 67 -3.68 17.25 -4.30
N ILE A 68 -4.01 16.81 -3.08
CA ILE A 68 -3.12 16.87 -1.92
C ILE A 68 -2.03 15.82 -2.04
N THR A 69 -2.35 14.67 -2.63
CA THR A 69 -1.38 13.63 -2.96
C THR A 69 -1.52 13.29 -4.43
N ASN A 70 -0.38 13.28 -5.11
CA ASN A 70 -0.23 12.71 -6.44
C ASN A 70 1.13 12.01 -6.45
N ARG A 71 1.12 10.68 -6.33
CA ARG A 71 2.34 9.89 -6.23
C ARG A 71 2.20 8.53 -6.91
N THR A 72 3.33 7.93 -7.20
CA THR A 72 3.42 6.54 -7.66
C THR A 72 4.12 5.72 -6.58
N ASP A 73 3.43 4.68 -6.11
CA ASP A 73 3.94 3.69 -5.18
C ASP A 73 4.49 2.51 -6.01
N TYR A 74 5.74 2.11 -5.77
CA TYR A 74 6.39 1.03 -6.53
C TYR A 74 6.52 -0.24 -5.69
N PHE A 75 6.50 -1.39 -6.36
CA PHE A 75 6.62 -2.69 -5.68
C PHE A 75 7.65 -3.56 -6.40
N THR A 76 8.30 -4.43 -5.64
CA THR A 76 9.22 -5.44 -6.19
C THR A 76 8.91 -6.80 -5.62
N TYR A 77 9.31 -7.82 -6.36
CA TYR A 77 9.02 -9.22 -6.07
C TYR A 77 10.28 -10.04 -6.29
N ASP A 78 10.38 -11.15 -5.58
CA ASP A 78 11.44 -12.14 -5.82
C ASP A 78 11.07 -13.11 -6.95
N GLU A 79 11.94 -14.08 -7.21
CA GLU A 79 11.74 -15.10 -8.25
C GLU A 79 10.51 -15.99 -8.03
N ASN A 80 9.96 -16.02 -6.81
CA ASN A 80 8.77 -16.78 -6.44
C ASN A 80 7.50 -15.92 -6.41
N ASN A 81 7.55 -14.69 -6.94
CA ASN A 81 6.47 -13.70 -6.92
C ASN A 81 6.03 -13.29 -5.50
N ARG A 82 6.93 -13.35 -4.52
CA ARG A 82 6.68 -12.83 -3.17
C ARG A 82 7.12 -11.37 -3.11
N MET A 83 6.27 -10.51 -2.56
CA MET A 83 6.55 -9.07 -2.48
C MET A 83 7.73 -8.79 -1.54
N LEU A 84 8.76 -8.13 -2.07
CA LEU A 84 9.94 -7.67 -1.34
C LEU A 84 9.74 -6.21 -0.89
N ILE A 85 9.43 -5.31 -1.82
CA ILE A 85 9.15 -3.90 -1.50
C ILE A 85 7.67 -3.60 -1.71
N ASN A 86 7.06 -2.98 -0.70
CA ASN A 86 5.69 -2.46 -0.74
C ASN A 86 5.73 -0.92 -0.64
N LYS A 87 5.08 -0.21 -1.56
CA LYS A 87 5.02 1.28 -1.57
C LYS A 87 6.39 1.97 -1.57
N GLY A 88 7.36 1.41 -2.29
CA GLY A 88 8.66 2.03 -2.52
C GLY A 88 8.60 3.25 -3.43
N GLN A 89 9.75 3.89 -3.63
CA GLN A 89 9.97 5.02 -4.53
C GLN A 89 11.03 4.66 -5.57
N LEU A 90 10.86 5.17 -6.80
CA LEU A 90 11.88 5.05 -7.82
C LEU A 90 13.00 6.07 -7.57
N LEU A 91 14.15 5.59 -7.10
CA LEU A 91 15.34 6.39 -6.84
C LEU A 91 16.48 5.89 -7.72
N ASN A 92 17.01 6.76 -8.59
CA ASN A 92 18.12 6.43 -9.50
C ASN A 92 17.85 5.17 -10.35
N GLY A 93 16.60 4.97 -10.77
CA GLY A 93 16.20 3.81 -11.59
C GLY A 93 15.99 2.50 -10.82
N ALA A 94 16.10 2.52 -9.49
CA ALA A 94 15.83 1.37 -8.64
C ALA A 94 14.70 1.67 -7.65
N THR A 95 13.82 0.71 -7.42
CA THR A 95 12.78 0.79 -6.38
C THR A 95 13.42 0.61 -5.01
N ASN A 96 13.26 1.60 -4.13
CA ASN A 96 13.81 1.60 -2.77
C ASN A 96 12.75 2.06 -1.76
N ILE A 97 12.89 1.66 -0.50
CA ILE A 97 12.16 2.29 0.61
C ILE A 97 12.88 3.57 1.06
N THR A 98 12.15 4.52 1.61
CA THR A 98 12.71 5.77 2.16
C THR A 98 12.20 6.00 3.58
N PHE A 99 12.81 6.93 4.30
CA PHE A 99 12.39 7.26 5.66
C PHE A 99 10.93 7.75 5.76
N THR A 100 10.34 8.21 4.66
CA THR A 100 8.95 8.68 4.62
C THR A 100 7.95 7.61 4.22
N GLN A 101 8.37 6.59 3.46
CA GLN A 101 7.46 5.56 2.95
C GLN A 101 8.12 4.23 2.56
N GLY A 102 7.31 3.19 2.68
CA GLY A 102 7.53 1.88 2.08
C GLY A 102 7.88 0.83 3.11
N SER A 103 7.76 -0.44 2.73
CA SER A 103 8.25 -1.55 3.54
C SER A 103 9.10 -2.52 2.74
N LEU A 104 10.09 -3.13 3.40
CA LEU A 104 10.96 -4.16 2.86
C LEU A 104 10.74 -5.44 3.66
N THR A 105 10.37 -6.52 2.97
CA THR A 105 10.10 -7.83 3.57
C THR A 105 11.14 -8.83 3.10
N ALA A 106 11.74 -9.56 4.05
CA ALA A 106 12.68 -10.63 3.77
C ALA A 106 12.04 -11.98 4.12
N TYR A 107 12.29 -12.99 3.29
CA TYR A 107 11.78 -14.35 3.48
C TYR A 107 12.91 -15.33 3.79
N ASP A 108 12.60 -16.41 4.49
CA ASP A 108 13.46 -17.58 4.58
C ASP A 108 13.33 -18.50 3.35
N GLU A 109 14.14 -19.57 3.32
CA GLU A 109 14.13 -20.58 2.25
C GLU A 109 12.79 -21.33 2.16
N ALA A 110 12.05 -21.40 3.26
CA ALA A 110 10.79 -22.13 3.34
C ALA A 110 9.58 -21.29 2.90
N GLY A 111 9.74 -19.99 2.65
CA GLY A 111 8.63 -19.13 2.26
C GLY A 111 8.16 -18.15 3.33
N ASN A 112 8.67 -18.25 4.55
CA ASN A 112 8.13 -17.50 5.68
C ASN A 112 8.77 -16.12 5.77
N ILE A 113 7.99 -15.13 6.20
CA ILE A 113 8.50 -13.78 6.48
C ILE A 113 9.46 -13.88 7.67
N ARG A 114 10.74 -13.60 7.43
CA ARG A 114 11.79 -13.56 8.46
C ARG A 114 11.85 -12.20 9.15
N SER A 115 11.73 -11.13 8.37
CA SER A 115 11.71 -9.75 8.87
C SER A 115 10.95 -8.81 7.95
N SER A 116 10.50 -7.69 8.52
CA SER A 116 9.90 -6.60 7.77
C SER A 116 10.26 -5.25 8.38
N ASP A 117 10.79 -4.37 7.54
CA ASP A 117 11.13 -2.99 7.86
C ASP A 117 10.04 -2.12 7.25
N THR A 118 9.40 -1.23 8.01
CA THR A 118 8.33 -0.35 7.51
C THR A 118 8.60 1.09 7.91
N TYR A 119 8.50 1.99 6.93
CA TYR A 119 8.49 3.42 7.11
C TYR A 119 7.14 4.00 6.70
N GLU A 120 6.50 4.73 7.62
CA GLU A 120 5.25 5.44 7.34
C GLU A 120 5.25 6.78 8.05
N GLY A 121 5.21 7.88 7.28
CA GLY A 121 5.10 9.23 7.85
C GLY A 121 6.30 9.65 8.71
N GLY A 122 7.49 9.10 8.43
CA GLY A 122 8.71 9.37 9.21
C GLY A 122 8.93 8.41 10.38
N PHE A 123 8.02 7.48 10.64
CA PHE A 123 8.16 6.49 11.70
C PHE A 123 8.69 5.17 11.17
N PHE A 124 9.64 4.59 11.89
CA PHE A 124 10.20 3.26 11.61
C PHE A 124 9.57 2.19 12.49
N GLN A 125 9.18 1.08 11.88
CA GLN A 125 8.73 -0.13 12.54
C GLN A 125 9.52 -1.33 12.02
N TYR A 126 9.97 -2.18 12.93
CA TYR A 126 10.69 -3.41 12.61
C TYR A 126 9.94 -4.62 13.17
N TYR A 127 9.79 -5.65 12.34
CA TYR A 127 9.24 -6.93 12.72
C TYR A 127 10.23 -8.04 12.41
N THR A 128 10.32 -9.02 13.30
CA THR A 128 11.08 -10.26 13.07
C THR A 128 10.27 -11.45 13.57
N SER A 129 10.29 -12.55 12.82
CA SER A 129 9.73 -13.82 13.26
C SER A 129 10.84 -14.72 13.80
N PHE A 130 10.66 -15.27 14.99
CA PHE A 130 11.48 -16.38 15.48
C PHE A 130 10.72 -17.68 15.24
N GLN A 131 11.14 -18.47 14.26
CA GLN A 131 10.67 -19.85 14.13
C GLN A 131 11.52 -20.75 15.04
N ASP A 132 11.31 -20.65 16.35
CA ASP A 132 11.74 -21.70 17.25
C ASP A 132 10.76 -22.88 17.14
N VAL A 133 11.27 -24.01 16.66
CA VAL A 133 10.55 -25.27 16.35
C VAL A 133 9.87 -25.93 17.58
N TRP A 134 9.75 -25.25 18.72
CA TRP A 134 9.20 -25.85 19.95
C TRP A 134 8.05 -25.12 20.65
N PHE A 135 7.68 -23.89 20.32
CA PHE A 135 6.47 -23.28 20.90
C PHE A 135 5.81 -22.31 19.94
N ASN A 136 4.71 -22.75 19.34
CA ASN A 136 3.78 -21.90 18.59
C ASN A 136 3.00 -21.03 19.59
N GLN A 137 3.65 -20.00 20.13
CA GLN A 137 2.97 -18.88 20.77
C GLN A 137 3.19 -17.66 19.89
N HIS A 138 2.08 -17.13 19.34
CA HIS A 138 2.00 -15.81 18.74
C HIS A 138 2.48 -14.75 19.75
N ARG A 139 3.80 -14.55 19.85
CA ARG A 139 4.35 -13.36 20.48
C ARG A 139 4.25 -12.25 19.45
N ASN A 140 3.23 -11.40 19.62
CA ASN A 140 3.31 -10.01 19.20
C ASN A 140 4.50 -9.40 19.96
N ILE A 141 5.68 -9.43 19.37
CA ILE A 141 6.85 -8.73 19.91
C ILE A 141 6.71 -7.29 19.45
N ALA A 142 6.60 -6.40 20.43
CA ALA A 142 6.40 -4.97 20.27
C ALA A 142 7.36 -4.38 19.24
N GLY A 143 6.80 -3.66 18.25
CA GLY A 143 7.59 -2.81 17.37
C GLY A 143 8.38 -1.82 18.22
N SER A 144 9.70 -1.81 18.10
CA SER A 144 10.50 -0.72 18.63
C SER A 144 10.34 0.47 17.69
N CYS A 145 9.55 1.46 18.07
CA CYS A 145 9.62 2.78 17.45
C CYS A 145 10.97 3.39 17.81
N VAL A 146 11.92 3.34 16.88
CA VAL A 146 13.15 4.13 16.99
C VAL A 146 12.85 5.47 16.32
N ASN A 147 12.69 6.52 17.12
CA ASN A 147 12.70 7.89 16.61
C ASN A 147 14.15 8.23 16.28
N ILE A 148 14.44 8.50 15.00
CA ILE A 148 15.73 9.03 14.54
C ILE A 148 15.64 10.54 14.46
#